data_AF-A0A938WT76-F1
#
_entry.id   AF-A0A938WT76-F1
#
_cell.length_a   1.000
_cell.length_b   1.000
_cell.length_c   1.000
_cell.angle_alpha   90.00
_cell.angle_beta   90.00
_cell.angle_gamma   90.00
#
_symmetry.space_group_name_H-M   'P 1'
#
loop_
_entity.id
_entity.type
_entity.pdbx_description
1 polymer ?
#
loop_
_entity_poly.entity_id
_entity_poly.type
_entity_poly.pdbx_seq_one_letter_code
_entity_poly.pdbx_strand_id
1 'polypeptide(L)'
;MKTVKQFVFLAFFALLTITTTHAQQKLIVRNSETGESFEVEIPDGLTITADGWTDSVEVYRERARQGEVEAYRKLARCYEDGIGVEANFVNMMYLYGQAEYMDGKHDYYYFRKSRLGRMLEGVEKKYQENDSIGAGEILEQINNEWPSVLWIMNVMNIKNRNEQIHILEPEAQKGDMVARLVLASMAADSVCSDACIGELEEVAAYAPMMYNKLGRIYMGHPDSTRTDIDRAIGYFRKADEYAMLSRKGAKGLLECYQIKMEKGEKPCDDIDLSRLRRLSGNQKGAETE
;
A
#
# COMPACT_ATOMS: atom_id res chain seq x y z
N MET A 1 42.24 -56.89 27.21
CA MET A 1 41.09 -57.70 26.76
C MET A 1 40.08 -56.78 26.08
N LYS A 2 39.82 -57.03 24.78
CA LYS A 2 38.60 -56.78 23.97
C LYS A 2 37.97 -55.36 24.01
N THR A 3 38.16 -54.49 23.00
CA THR A 3 37.41 -54.32 21.71
C THR A 3 35.94 -53.89 21.90
N VAL A 4 35.25 -53.02 21.15
CA VAL A 4 35.40 -52.24 19.89
C VAL A 4 34.05 -51.50 19.70
N LYS A 5 34.05 -50.39 18.94
CA LYS A 5 32.94 -49.57 18.36
C LYS A 5 32.84 -48.17 18.99
N GLN A 6 33.59 -47.17 18.50
CA GLN A 6 33.30 -46.32 17.32
C GLN A 6 31.84 -45.89 17.22
N PHE A 7 31.58 -44.60 17.43
CA PHE A 7 30.99 -43.71 16.43
C PHE A 7 31.34 -42.25 16.74
N VAL A 8 32.23 -41.70 15.91
CA VAL A 8 32.36 -40.27 15.61
C VAL A 8 31.03 -39.79 15.03
N PHE A 9 30.52 -38.61 15.38
CA PHE A 9 30.02 -37.67 14.37
C PHE A 9 29.84 -36.28 14.95
N LEU A 10 30.56 -35.34 14.33
CA LEU A 10 30.31 -33.91 14.38
C LEU A 10 28.82 -33.63 14.14
N ALA A 11 28.19 -32.91 15.06
CA ALA A 11 26.93 -32.25 14.76
C ALA A 11 27.22 -31.05 13.85
N PHE A 12 27.23 -31.29 12.53
CA PHE A 12 27.05 -30.26 11.52
C PHE A 12 25.67 -29.62 11.75
N PHE A 13 25.64 -28.29 11.88
CA PHE A 13 24.43 -27.50 11.67
C PHE A 13 23.99 -27.70 10.21
N ALA A 14 23.10 -28.65 9.97
CA ALA A 14 22.30 -28.65 8.76
C ALA A 14 21.18 -27.62 8.97
N LEU A 15 21.35 -26.44 8.35
CA LEU A 15 20.23 -25.56 8.02
C LEU A 15 19.22 -26.40 7.22
N LEU A 16 18.19 -26.88 7.90
CA LEU A 16 16.95 -27.30 7.26
C LEU A 16 16.34 -26.03 6.68
N THR A 17 16.67 -25.71 5.43
CA THR A 17 15.80 -24.87 4.62
C THR A 17 14.50 -25.63 4.51
N ILE A 18 13.49 -25.20 5.26
CA ILE A 18 12.12 -25.64 5.04
C ILE A 18 11.75 -25.09 3.67
N THR A 19 11.94 -25.87 2.61
CA THR A 19 11.27 -25.58 1.35
C THR A 19 9.83 -26.04 1.55
N THR A 20 8.97 -25.14 2.04
CA THR A 20 7.53 -25.33 1.92
C THR A 20 7.22 -25.36 0.43
N THR A 21 7.05 -26.57 -0.10
CA THR A 21 6.43 -26.77 -1.40
C THR A 21 4.95 -26.48 -1.18
N HIS A 22 4.56 -25.22 -1.34
CA HIS A 22 3.16 -24.83 -1.35
C HIS A 22 2.53 -25.41 -2.61
N ALA A 23 1.60 -26.35 -2.42
CA ALA A 23 0.80 -26.88 -3.51
C ALA A 23 -0.13 -25.76 -4.00
N GLN A 24 0.11 -25.27 -5.22
CA GLN A 24 -0.77 -24.31 -5.89
C GLN A 24 -2.20 -24.88 -5.93
N GLN A 25 -3.15 -24.22 -5.25
CA GLN A 25 -4.55 -24.60 -5.36
C GLN A 25 -5.11 -24.05 -6.68
N LYS A 26 -5.70 -24.93 -7.47
CA LYS A 26 -6.41 -24.58 -8.71
C LYS A 26 -7.91 -24.67 -8.47
N LEU A 27 -8.64 -23.60 -8.76
CA LEU A 27 -10.10 -23.54 -8.64
C LEU A 27 -10.73 -23.72 -10.01
N ILE A 28 -11.70 -24.62 -10.14
CA ILE A 28 -12.51 -24.72 -11.35
C ILE A 28 -13.74 -23.84 -11.17
N VAL A 29 -13.77 -22.71 -11.86
CA VAL A 29 -14.91 -21.79 -11.89
C VAL A 29 -15.78 -22.15 -13.08
N ARG A 30 -17.09 -22.27 -12.86
CA ARG A 30 -18.06 -22.58 -13.91
C ARG A 30 -18.88 -21.35 -14.25
N ASN A 31 -18.87 -20.95 -15.51
CA ASN A 31 -19.76 -19.95 -16.06
C ASN A 31 -21.21 -20.45 -15.94
N SER A 32 -22.06 -19.73 -15.22
CA SER A 32 -23.45 -20.13 -14.99
C SER A 32 -24.34 -19.96 -16.22
N GLU A 33 -23.96 -19.12 -17.18
CA GLU A 33 -24.73 -18.82 -18.38
C GLU A 33 -24.31 -19.71 -19.55
N THR A 34 -23.00 -19.94 -19.74
CA THR A 34 -22.48 -20.78 -20.83
C THR A 34 -22.23 -22.23 -20.41
N GLY A 35 -22.15 -22.50 -19.11
CA GLY A 35 -21.86 -23.82 -18.55
C GLY A 35 -20.37 -24.22 -18.62
N GLU A 36 -19.53 -23.41 -19.26
CA GLU A 36 -18.10 -23.65 -19.43
C GLU A 36 -17.37 -23.55 -18.09
N SER A 37 -16.36 -24.39 -17.91
CA SER A 37 -15.55 -24.39 -16.69
C SER A 37 -14.12 -23.99 -17.03
N PHE A 38 -13.56 -23.06 -16.25
CA PHE A 38 -12.21 -22.54 -16.40
C PHE A 38 -11.42 -22.75 -15.11
N GLU A 39 -10.18 -23.16 -15.25
CA GLU A 39 -9.27 -23.37 -14.14
C GLU A 39 -8.54 -22.06 -13.83
N VAL A 40 -8.68 -21.58 -12.60
CA VAL A 40 -8.07 -20.35 -12.09
C VAL A 40 -7.06 -20.73 -11.03
N GLU A 41 -5.82 -20.27 -11.20
CA GLU A 41 -4.79 -20.42 -10.16
C GLU A 41 -5.10 -19.47 -9.00
N ILE A 42 -5.14 -20.02 -7.79
CA ILE A 42 -5.33 -19.25 -6.57
C ILE A 42 -3.96 -18.76 -6.10
N PRO A 43 -3.75 -17.44 -5.96
CA PRO A 43 -2.54 -16.89 -5.35
C PRO A 43 -2.21 -17.51 -3.99
N ASP A 44 -0.93 -17.65 -3.68
CA ASP A 44 -0.49 -18.19 -2.39
C ASP A 44 -1.04 -17.35 -1.22
N GLY A 45 -1.63 -18.01 -0.22
CA GLY A 45 -2.20 -17.37 0.98
C GLY A 45 -3.72 -17.13 0.95
N LEU A 46 -4.39 -17.46 -0.15
CA LEU A 46 -5.84 -17.35 -0.29
C LEU A 46 -6.55 -18.63 0.18
N THR A 47 -7.52 -18.49 1.08
CA THR A 47 -8.40 -19.59 1.48
C THR A 47 -9.81 -19.35 0.95
N ILE A 48 -10.32 -20.29 0.16
CA ILE A 48 -11.69 -20.28 -0.36
C ILE A 48 -12.47 -21.36 0.39
N THR A 49 -13.55 -20.94 1.05
CA THR A 49 -14.52 -21.81 1.73
C THR A 49 -15.72 -22.04 0.81
N ALA A 50 -16.56 -23.04 1.14
CA ALA A 50 -17.76 -23.38 0.36
C ALA A 50 -18.76 -22.20 0.26
N ASP A 51 -18.64 -21.25 1.18
CA ASP A 51 -19.43 -20.04 1.37
C ASP A 51 -18.73 -18.77 0.83
N GLY A 52 -17.51 -18.89 0.30
CA GLY A 52 -16.77 -17.81 -0.36
C GLY A 52 -15.39 -17.55 0.24
N TRP A 53 -14.94 -16.30 0.14
CA TRP A 53 -13.62 -15.86 0.61
C TRP A 53 -13.61 -15.71 2.12
N THR A 54 -12.62 -16.28 2.82
CA THR A 54 -12.39 -15.94 4.22
C THR A 54 -11.83 -14.52 4.30
N ASP A 55 -12.53 -13.64 5.01
CA ASP A 55 -12.13 -12.26 5.26
C ASP A 55 -10.71 -12.22 5.89
N SER A 56 -9.69 -11.89 5.08
CA SER A 56 -8.28 -11.72 5.48
C SER A 56 -7.65 -10.51 4.80
N VAL A 57 -6.51 -10.05 5.31
CA VAL A 57 -5.76 -8.93 4.73
C VAL A 57 -5.37 -9.22 3.28
N GLU A 58 -4.90 -10.43 2.98
CA GLU A 58 -4.46 -10.85 1.65
C GLU A 58 -5.62 -10.85 0.66
N VAL A 59 -6.79 -11.32 1.09
CA VAL A 59 -8.02 -11.30 0.29
C VAL A 59 -8.46 -9.87 -0.01
N TYR A 60 -8.46 -8.99 1.01
CA TYR A 60 -8.82 -7.59 0.81
C TYR A 60 -7.79 -6.88 -0.08
N ARG A 61 -6.51 -7.18 0.08
CA ARG A 61 -5.44 -6.63 -0.74
C ARG A 61 -5.63 -7.01 -2.20
N GLU A 62 -5.87 -8.28 -2.51
CA GLU A 62 -6.10 -8.70 -3.89
C GLU A 62 -7.36 -8.08 -4.49
N ARG A 63 -8.48 -8.10 -3.77
CA ARG A 63 -9.73 -7.47 -4.26
C ARG A 63 -9.58 -5.95 -4.42
N ALA A 64 -8.85 -5.29 -3.53
CA ALA A 64 -8.53 -3.87 -3.66
C ALA A 64 -7.66 -3.60 -4.89
N ARG A 65 -6.67 -4.46 -5.21
CA ARG A 65 -5.89 -4.38 -6.46
C ARG A 65 -6.74 -4.49 -7.71
N GLN A 66 -7.87 -5.20 -7.63
CA GLN A 66 -8.84 -5.27 -8.72
C GLN A 66 -9.75 -4.03 -8.82
N GLY A 67 -9.64 -3.09 -7.88
CA GLY A 67 -10.39 -1.84 -7.84
C GLY A 67 -11.67 -1.90 -7.01
N GLU A 68 -11.85 -2.92 -6.18
CA GLU A 68 -13.08 -3.08 -5.40
C GLU A 68 -13.13 -2.12 -4.20
N VAL A 69 -14.13 -1.23 -4.20
CA VAL A 69 -14.34 -0.20 -3.16
C VAL A 69 -14.42 -0.81 -1.75
N GLU A 70 -15.22 -1.87 -1.57
CA GLU A 70 -15.41 -2.47 -0.24
C GLU A 70 -14.12 -3.12 0.27
N ALA A 71 -13.33 -3.70 -0.62
CA ALA A 71 -12.04 -4.29 -0.24
C ALA A 71 -11.04 -3.23 0.23
N TYR A 72 -10.98 -2.06 -0.44
CA TYR A 72 -10.20 -0.92 0.05
C TYR A 72 -10.62 -0.51 1.46
N ARG A 73 -11.93 -0.44 1.74
CA ARG A 73 -12.45 -0.06 3.05
C ARG A 73 -12.12 -1.09 4.13
N LYS A 74 -12.28 -2.38 3.83
CA LYS A 74 -11.94 -3.45 4.77
C LYS A 74 -10.44 -3.50 5.04
N LEU A 75 -9.59 -3.32 4.03
CA LEU A 75 -8.14 -3.23 4.20
C LEU A 75 -7.75 -1.98 5.02
N ALA A 76 -8.38 -0.83 4.77
CA ALA A 76 -8.17 0.38 5.57
C ALA A 76 -8.48 0.12 7.05
N ARG A 77 -9.59 -0.57 7.34
CA ARG A 77 -9.96 -0.95 8.71
C ARG A 77 -8.96 -1.93 9.33
N CYS A 78 -8.40 -2.87 8.57
CA CYS A 78 -7.31 -3.72 9.06
C CYS A 78 -6.11 -2.90 9.53
N TYR A 79 -5.72 -1.85 8.78
CA TYR A 79 -4.68 -0.92 9.20
C TYR A 79 -5.12 0.01 10.35
N GLU A 80 -6.40 0.28 10.52
CA GLU A 80 -6.93 1.04 11.68
C GLU A 80 -6.86 0.22 12.97
N ASP A 81 -7.26 -1.05 12.90
CA ASP A 81 -7.43 -1.94 14.05
C ASP A 81 -6.18 -2.82 14.33
N GLY A 82 -5.20 -2.85 13.42
CA GLY A 82 -4.01 -3.70 13.54
C GLY A 82 -4.29 -5.19 13.32
N ILE A 83 -5.27 -5.52 12.47
CA ILE A 83 -5.72 -6.90 12.24
C ILE A 83 -5.00 -7.47 11.02
N GLY A 84 -4.08 -8.42 11.24
CA GLY A 84 -3.29 -9.07 10.18
C GLY A 84 -2.24 -8.18 9.53
N VAL A 85 -2.17 -6.90 9.91
CA VAL A 85 -1.14 -5.92 9.57
C VAL A 85 -0.87 -5.07 10.81
N GLU A 86 0.31 -4.46 10.88
CA GLU A 86 0.58 -3.45 11.90
C GLU A 86 -0.37 -2.25 11.71
N ALA A 87 -0.88 -1.72 12.83
CA ALA A 87 -1.75 -0.55 12.79
C ALA A 87 -0.99 0.64 12.19
N ASN A 88 -1.56 1.28 11.18
CA ASN A 88 -0.90 2.36 10.46
C ASN A 88 -1.96 3.33 9.89
N PHE A 89 -2.09 4.49 10.54
CA PHE A 89 -3.09 5.47 10.15
C PHE A 89 -2.83 6.08 8.76
N VAL A 90 -1.57 6.13 8.30
CA VAL A 90 -1.22 6.67 6.97
C VAL A 90 -1.75 5.73 5.89
N ASN A 91 -1.49 4.42 6.03
CA ASN A 91 -1.99 3.39 5.13
C ASN A 91 -3.52 3.33 5.16
N MET A 92 -4.13 3.41 6.35
CA MET A 92 -5.58 3.52 6.52
C MET A 92 -6.16 4.73 5.76
N MET A 93 -5.61 5.93 5.98
CA MET A 93 -6.08 7.15 5.30
C MET A 93 -5.94 7.05 3.79
N TYR A 94 -4.82 6.51 3.31
CA TYR A 94 -4.59 6.32 1.89
C TYR A 94 -5.65 5.41 1.26
N LEU A 95 -5.93 4.26 1.90
CA LEU A 95 -6.89 3.28 1.39
C LEU A 95 -8.33 3.78 1.45
N TYR A 96 -8.73 4.51 2.49
CA TYR A 96 -10.02 5.19 2.50
C TYR A 96 -10.11 6.24 1.37
N GLY A 97 -9.04 6.99 1.11
CA GLY A 97 -8.97 7.90 -0.03
C GLY A 97 -9.10 7.20 -1.39
N GLN A 98 -8.50 6.01 -1.56
CA GLN A 98 -8.70 5.19 -2.76
C GLN A 98 -10.15 4.70 -2.87
N ALA A 99 -10.74 4.21 -1.78
CA ALA A 99 -12.14 3.78 -1.77
C ALA A 99 -13.08 4.93 -2.17
N GLU A 100 -12.85 6.13 -1.63
CA GLU A 100 -13.64 7.32 -1.96
C GLU A 100 -13.52 7.68 -3.43
N TYR A 101 -12.30 7.69 -3.95
CA TYR A 101 -12.05 7.96 -5.36
C TYR A 101 -12.77 6.97 -6.27
N MET A 102 -12.65 5.67 -6.00
CA MET A 102 -13.26 4.61 -6.80
C MET A 102 -14.79 4.61 -6.72
N ASP A 103 -15.36 5.08 -5.60
CA ASP A 103 -16.80 5.17 -5.36
C ASP A 103 -17.41 6.54 -5.71
N GLY A 104 -16.59 7.49 -6.20
CA GLY A 104 -17.03 8.86 -6.48
C GLY A 104 -17.52 9.61 -5.24
N LYS A 105 -17.00 9.27 -4.05
CA LYS A 105 -17.26 9.97 -2.79
C LYS A 105 -16.23 11.08 -2.59
N HIS A 106 -16.60 12.05 -1.77
CA HIS A 106 -15.79 13.23 -1.48
C HIS A 106 -15.82 13.54 0.02
N ASP A 107 -15.04 14.55 0.40
CA ASP A 107 -14.97 15.09 1.75
C ASP A 107 -14.64 14.02 2.81
N TYR A 108 -13.66 13.16 2.57
CA TYR A 108 -13.23 12.17 3.57
C TYR A 108 -14.39 11.28 4.07
N TYR A 109 -15.37 10.97 3.21
CA TYR A 109 -16.58 10.21 3.56
C TYR A 109 -16.31 8.90 4.30
N TYR A 110 -15.36 8.08 3.83
CA TYR A 110 -15.04 6.81 4.46
C TYR A 110 -14.15 6.98 5.68
N PHE A 111 -13.19 7.90 5.62
CA PHE A 111 -12.37 8.24 6.78
C PHE A 111 -13.20 8.77 7.96
N ARG A 112 -14.16 9.69 7.73
CA ARG A 112 -15.05 10.20 8.79
C ARG A 112 -15.88 9.11 9.44
N LYS A 113 -16.14 8.02 8.72
CA LYS A 113 -16.82 6.82 9.23
C LYS A 113 -15.88 5.78 9.86
N SER A 114 -14.57 6.03 9.90
CA SER A 114 -13.61 5.19 10.61
C SER A 114 -13.69 5.42 12.13
N ARG A 115 -12.98 4.62 12.93
CA ARG A 115 -12.84 4.87 14.37
C ARG A 115 -12.17 6.22 14.63
N LEU A 116 -11.02 6.48 14.01
CA LEU A 116 -10.30 7.75 14.14
C LEU A 116 -11.17 8.95 13.69
N GLY A 117 -11.84 8.85 12.53
CA GLY A 117 -12.70 9.91 12.04
C GLY A 117 -13.83 10.29 13.01
N ARG A 118 -14.50 9.29 13.60
CA ARG A 118 -15.53 9.52 14.62
C ARG A 118 -14.98 10.11 15.91
N MET A 119 -13.77 9.72 16.32
CA MET A 119 -13.11 10.30 17.49
C MET A 119 -12.82 11.78 17.27
N LEU A 120 -12.28 12.15 16.09
CA LEU A 120 -12.01 13.55 15.73
C LEU A 120 -13.30 14.38 15.66
N GLU A 121 -14.37 13.85 15.07
CA GLU A 121 -15.70 14.50 15.11
C GLU A 121 -16.22 14.67 16.56
N GLY A 122 -15.95 13.68 17.42
CA GLY A 122 -16.23 13.75 18.85
C GLY A 122 -15.49 14.91 19.53
N VAL A 123 -14.21 15.12 19.23
CA VAL A 123 -13.42 16.25 19.74
C VAL A 123 -14.07 17.58 19.33
N GLU A 124 -14.41 17.74 18.05
CA GLU A 124 -15.05 18.96 17.54
C GLU A 124 -16.36 19.24 18.27
N LYS A 125 -17.20 18.21 18.44
CA LYS A 125 -18.46 18.31 19.16
C LYS A 125 -18.25 18.73 20.62
N LYS A 126 -17.26 18.15 21.30
CA LYS A 126 -16.93 18.52 22.68
C LYS A 126 -16.52 19.98 22.82
N TYR A 127 -15.73 20.50 21.88
CA TYR A 127 -15.43 21.93 21.84
C TYR A 127 -16.67 22.81 21.61
N GLN A 128 -17.61 22.40 20.74
CA GLN A 128 -18.86 23.12 20.52
C GLN A 128 -19.74 23.16 21.79
N GLU A 129 -19.67 22.13 22.62
CA GLU A 129 -20.37 22.02 23.90
C GLU A 129 -19.65 22.78 25.04
N ASN A 130 -18.51 23.45 24.76
CA ASN A 130 -17.59 24.02 25.75
C ASN A 130 -17.05 22.99 26.77
N ASP A 131 -16.99 21.71 26.40
CA ASP A 131 -16.46 20.62 27.22
C ASP A 131 -14.99 20.32 26.87
N SER A 132 -14.09 21.20 27.32
CA SER A 132 -12.64 21.05 27.06
C SER A 132 -12.03 19.81 27.74
N ILE A 133 -12.61 19.35 28.86
CA ILE A 133 -12.13 18.15 29.56
C ILE A 133 -12.43 16.91 28.71
N GLY A 134 -13.68 16.75 28.26
CA GLY A 134 -14.08 15.65 27.40
C GLY A 134 -13.35 15.67 26.05
N ALA A 135 -13.09 16.86 25.48
CA ALA A 135 -12.25 16.97 24.29
C ALA A 135 -10.82 16.47 24.54
N GLY A 136 -10.24 16.83 25.69
CA GLY A 136 -8.91 16.39 26.13
C GLY A 136 -8.81 14.87 26.29
N GLU A 137 -9.82 14.23 26.90
CA GLU A 137 -9.86 12.77 27.07
C GLU A 137 -9.85 12.04 25.72
N ILE A 138 -10.62 12.52 24.74
CA ILE A 138 -10.64 11.91 23.40
C ILE A 138 -9.29 12.14 22.69
N LEU A 139 -8.71 13.34 22.79
CA LEU A 139 -7.40 13.63 22.20
C LEU A 139 -6.30 12.76 22.82
N GLU A 140 -6.33 12.55 24.13
CA GLU A 140 -5.41 11.63 24.82
C GLU A 140 -5.58 10.20 24.29
N GLN A 141 -6.82 9.73 24.12
CA GLN A 141 -7.08 8.41 23.53
C GLN A 141 -6.53 8.31 22.09
N ILE A 142 -6.77 9.33 21.25
CA ILE A 142 -6.20 9.37 19.89
C ILE A 142 -4.68 9.30 19.94
N ASN A 143 -4.03 10.05 20.83
CA ASN A 143 -2.58 10.08 20.95
C ASN A 143 -2.02 8.74 21.45
N ASN A 144 -2.75 8.03 22.31
CA ASN A 144 -2.34 6.71 22.79
C ASN A 144 -2.47 5.63 21.69
N GLU A 145 -3.49 5.71 20.85
CA GLU A 145 -3.69 4.77 19.74
C GLU A 145 -2.80 5.09 18.53
N TRP A 146 -2.60 6.38 18.23
CA TRP A 146 -1.82 6.87 17.09
C TRP A 146 -0.96 8.09 17.47
N PRO A 147 0.24 7.87 18.05
CA PRO A 147 1.08 8.93 18.63
C PRO A 147 1.47 10.09 17.71
N SER A 148 1.43 9.90 16.39
CA SER A 148 1.81 10.95 15.43
C SER A 148 0.65 11.69 14.78
N VAL A 149 -0.61 11.24 14.95
CA VAL A 149 -1.76 11.78 14.20
C VAL A 149 -1.99 13.26 14.52
N LEU A 150 -2.15 13.62 15.80
CA LEU A 150 -2.60 14.95 16.17
C LEU A 150 -1.58 16.03 15.80
N TRP A 151 -0.30 15.80 16.11
CA TRP A 151 0.73 16.79 15.83
C TRP A 151 1.01 16.90 14.32
N ILE A 152 0.98 15.79 13.56
CA ILE A 152 1.11 15.83 12.11
C ILE A 152 -0.08 16.58 11.49
N MET A 153 -1.32 16.33 11.94
CA MET A 153 -2.49 17.08 11.47
C MET A 153 -2.32 18.59 11.69
N ASN A 154 -1.79 18.99 12.85
CA ASN A 154 -1.48 20.39 13.13
C ASN A 154 -0.41 20.95 12.18
N VAL A 155 0.68 20.21 11.94
CA VAL A 155 1.73 20.63 10.98
C VAL A 155 1.17 20.75 9.56
N MET A 156 0.33 19.82 9.12
CA MET A 156 -0.26 19.84 7.78
C MET A 156 -1.21 21.01 7.58
N ASN A 157 -1.77 21.59 8.64
CA ASN A 157 -2.57 22.82 8.59
C ASN A 157 -1.75 24.11 8.48
N ILE A 158 -0.43 24.06 8.70
CA ILE A 158 0.45 25.22 8.52
C ILE A 158 0.57 25.55 7.03
N LYS A 159 0.25 26.79 6.65
CA LYS A 159 0.27 27.22 5.24
C LYS A 159 1.68 27.34 4.66
N ASN A 160 2.66 27.68 5.50
CA ASN A 160 4.03 27.91 5.06
C ASN A 160 4.81 26.58 5.01
N ARG A 161 5.19 26.19 3.80
CA ARG A 161 5.94 24.95 3.55
C ARG A 161 7.29 24.90 4.25
N ASN A 162 8.00 26.01 4.37
CA ASN A 162 9.31 26.03 5.04
C ASN A 162 9.17 25.88 6.55
N GLU A 163 8.09 26.43 7.12
CA GLU A 163 7.76 26.26 8.53
C GLU A 163 7.40 24.80 8.85
N GLN A 164 6.62 24.15 7.97
CA GLN A 164 6.36 22.71 8.07
C GLN A 164 7.67 21.91 8.09
N ILE A 165 8.56 22.16 7.14
CA ILE A 165 9.86 21.46 7.04
C ILE A 165 10.69 21.66 8.31
N HIS A 166 10.80 22.91 8.80
CA HIS A 166 11.54 23.22 10.02
C HIS A 166 11.03 22.46 11.26
N ILE A 167 9.72 22.18 11.34
CA ILE A 167 9.13 21.40 12.43
C ILE A 167 9.36 19.89 12.23
N LEU A 168 9.27 19.40 10.99
CA LEU A 168 9.36 17.97 10.68
C LEU A 168 10.80 17.43 10.70
N GLU A 169 11.78 18.23 10.27
CA GLU A 169 13.18 17.80 10.14
C GLU A 169 13.78 17.24 11.45
N PRO A 170 13.65 17.90 12.61
CA PRO A 170 14.17 17.37 13.86
C PRO A 170 13.55 16.02 14.25
N GLU A 171 12.24 15.83 14.02
CA GLU A 171 11.55 14.58 14.37
C GLU A 171 11.94 13.45 13.40
N ALA A 172 12.09 13.77 12.11
CA ALA A 172 12.60 12.83 11.13
C ALA A 172 14.03 12.35 11.44
N GLN A 173 14.89 13.26 11.93
CA GLN A 173 16.25 12.94 12.38
C GLN A 173 16.27 12.05 13.63
N LYS A 174 15.30 12.21 14.54
CA LYS A 174 15.10 11.30 15.68
C LYS A 174 14.54 9.94 15.29
N GLY A 175 14.10 9.78 14.04
CA GLY A 175 13.58 8.52 13.51
C GLY A 175 12.05 8.43 13.41
N ASP A 176 11.30 9.53 13.59
CA ASP A 176 9.85 9.52 13.38
C ASP A 176 9.55 9.26 11.90
N MET A 177 8.90 8.12 11.64
CA MET A 177 8.67 7.63 10.29
C MET A 177 7.58 8.43 9.56
N VAL A 178 6.63 9.02 10.28
CA VAL A 178 5.58 9.85 9.68
C VAL A 178 6.17 11.20 9.28
N ALA A 179 7.05 11.77 10.10
CA ALA A 179 7.80 12.98 9.77
C ALA A 179 8.63 12.79 8.50
N ARG A 180 9.39 11.68 8.43
CA ARG A 180 10.15 11.28 7.23
C ARG A 180 9.24 11.14 6.01
N LEU A 181 8.08 10.49 6.17
CA LEU A 181 7.09 10.33 5.11
C LEU A 181 6.56 11.67 4.59
N VAL A 182 6.19 12.58 5.48
CA VAL A 182 5.66 13.90 5.09
C VAL A 182 6.74 14.68 4.34
N LEU A 183 7.98 14.74 4.86
CA LEU A 183 9.11 15.37 4.17
C LEU A 183 9.37 14.75 2.79
N ALA A 184 9.39 13.42 2.69
CA ALA A 184 9.57 12.71 1.45
C ALA A 184 8.44 12.99 0.43
N SER A 185 7.20 13.12 0.91
CA SER A 185 6.06 13.47 0.06
C SER A 185 6.17 14.89 -0.52
N MET A 186 6.79 15.79 0.24
CA MET A 186 7.00 17.19 -0.15
C MET A 186 8.13 17.31 -1.17
N ALA A 187 9.21 16.53 -1.05
CA ALA A 187 10.40 16.64 -1.90
C ALA A 187 10.08 16.51 -3.40
N ALA A 188 10.77 17.26 -4.26
CA ALA A 188 10.61 17.15 -5.72
C ALA A 188 11.18 15.82 -6.22
N ASP A 189 10.51 15.20 -7.21
CA ASP A 189 10.94 13.91 -7.79
C ASP A 189 12.33 14.03 -8.48
N SER A 190 12.70 15.22 -8.99
CA SER A 190 13.91 15.46 -9.79
C SER A 190 15.23 15.66 -9.01
N VAL A 191 15.19 15.68 -7.66
CA VAL A 191 16.34 16.12 -6.81
C VAL A 191 16.89 14.98 -5.94
N CYS A 192 16.49 13.73 -6.16
CA CYS A 192 16.84 12.64 -5.23
C CYS A 192 18.23 12.04 -5.52
N SER A 193 19.19 12.26 -4.62
CA SER A 193 20.50 11.58 -4.59
C SER A 193 20.34 10.07 -4.34
N ASP A 194 21.39 9.27 -4.50
CA ASP A 194 21.33 7.83 -4.16
C ASP A 194 21.03 7.60 -2.67
N ALA A 195 21.56 8.43 -1.77
CA ALA A 195 21.26 8.37 -0.34
C ALA A 195 19.76 8.63 -0.05
N CYS A 196 19.16 9.59 -0.76
CA CYS A 196 17.73 9.89 -0.68
C CYS A 196 16.85 8.69 -1.12
N ILE A 197 17.34 7.83 -2.03
CA ILE A 197 16.60 6.62 -2.44
C ILE A 197 16.51 5.60 -1.31
N GLY A 198 17.61 5.33 -0.61
CA GLY A 198 17.62 4.37 0.51
C GLY A 198 16.66 4.79 1.62
N GLU A 199 16.67 6.07 2.00
CA GLU A 199 15.71 6.62 2.97
C GLU A 199 14.26 6.49 2.48
N LEU A 200 14.01 6.74 1.19
CA LEU A 200 12.67 6.61 0.61
C LEU A 200 12.20 5.15 0.55
N GLU A 201 13.12 4.18 0.36
CA GLU A 201 12.80 2.74 0.45
C GLU A 201 12.42 2.33 1.87
N GLU A 202 13.09 2.85 2.90
CA GLU A 202 12.71 2.64 4.30
C GLU A 202 11.30 3.19 4.59
N VAL A 203 11.04 4.43 4.15
CA VAL A 203 9.71 5.04 4.26
C VAL A 203 8.67 4.22 3.47
N ALA A 204 9.02 3.69 2.30
CA ALA A 204 8.11 2.88 1.51
C ALA A 204 7.83 1.50 2.12
N ALA A 205 8.76 0.93 2.89
CA ALA A 205 8.50 -0.27 3.67
C ALA A 205 7.48 -0.01 4.80
N TYR A 206 7.55 1.15 5.46
CA TYR A 206 6.52 1.58 6.41
C TYR A 206 5.19 1.92 5.73
N ALA A 207 5.28 2.49 4.53
CA ALA A 207 4.19 3.15 3.84
C ALA A 207 4.25 2.83 2.33
N PRO A 208 3.64 1.71 1.88
CA PRO A 208 3.83 1.20 0.51
C PRO A 208 3.38 2.12 -0.62
N MET A 209 2.48 3.09 -0.37
CA MET A 209 2.17 4.09 -1.40
C MET A 209 3.38 4.94 -1.82
N MET A 210 4.45 5.01 -1.03
CA MET A 210 5.67 5.72 -1.41
C MET A 210 6.46 5.01 -2.52
N TYR A 211 6.22 3.72 -2.77
CA TYR A 211 6.74 3.06 -3.97
C TYR A 211 6.23 3.71 -5.27
N ASN A 212 5.06 4.37 -5.27
CA ASN A 212 4.64 5.18 -6.42
C ASN A 212 5.61 6.32 -6.72
N LYS A 213 6.24 6.91 -5.68
CA LYS A 213 7.21 8.00 -5.85
C LYS A 213 8.52 7.44 -6.39
N LEU A 214 9.01 6.33 -5.83
CA LEU A 214 10.19 5.63 -6.35
C LEU A 214 10.03 5.24 -7.83
N GLY A 215 8.85 4.70 -8.20
CA GLY A 215 8.52 4.40 -9.59
C GLY A 215 8.67 5.62 -10.50
N ARG A 216 8.11 6.78 -10.11
CA ARG A 216 8.25 8.02 -10.89
C ARG A 216 9.67 8.56 -10.96
N ILE A 217 10.45 8.45 -9.89
CA ILE A 217 11.85 8.88 -9.89
C ILE A 217 12.65 8.10 -10.94
N TYR A 218 12.44 6.77 -11.02
CA TYR A 218 13.13 5.90 -11.98
C TYR A 218 12.56 5.96 -13.40
N MET A 219 11.29 6.33 -13.59
CA MET A 219 10.78 6.69 -14.92
C MET A 219 11.54 7.88 -15.53
N GLY A 220 12.10 8.73 -14.67
CA GLY A 220 12.84 9.92 -15.07
C GLY A 220 11.93 11.13 -15.35
N HIS A 221 12.51 12.32 -15.17
CA HIS A 221 12.04 13.56 -15.80
C HIS A 221 12.83 13.76 -17.11
N PRO A 222 12.34 14.55 -18.09
CA PRO A 222 13.15 14.99 -19.23
C PRO A 222 14.57 15.47 -18.89
N ASP A 223 14.78 15.98 -17.66
CA ASP A 223 16.06 16.51 -17.17
C ASP A 223 16.84 15.53 -16.26
N SER A 224 16.36 14.29 -16.10
CA SER A 224 16.96 13.28 -15.21
C SER A 224 17.95 12.38 -15.96
N THR A 225 19.16 12.24 -15.43
CA THR A 225 20.13 11.22 -15.87
C THR A 225 19.82 9.82 -15.35
N ARG A 226 18.84 9.68 -14.44
CA ARG A 226 18.44 8.42 -13.80
C ARG A 226 17.10 7.95 -14.39
N THR A 227 17.16 7.46 -15.63
CA THR A 227 16.04 6.74 -16.27
C THR A 227 16.34 5.25 -16.27
N ASP A 228 15.53 4.46 -15.57
CA ASP A 228 15.63 3.00 -15.47
C ASP A 228 14.21 2.41 -15.41
N ILE A 229 13.70 2.01 -16.58
CA ILE A 229 12.32 1.55 -16.75
C ILE A 229 12.05 0.25 -15.98
N ASP A 230 13.05 -0.63 -15.86
CA ASP A 230 12.87 -1.90 -15.14
C ASP A 230 12.72 -1.66 -13.64
N ARG A 231 13.51 -0.76 -13.06
CA ARG A 231 13.32 -0.33 -11.67
C ARG A 231 11.99 0.39 -11.46
N ALA A 232 11.60 1.26 -12.39
CA ALA A 232 10.32 1.95 -12.32
C ALA A 232 9.15 0.96 -12.25
N ILE A 233 9.13 -0.04 -13.16
CA ILE A 233 8.15 -1.13 -13.15
C ILE A 233 8.18 -1.87 -11.81
N GLY A 234 9.37 -2.23 -11.32
CA GLY A 234 9.52 -2.93 -10.04
C GLY A 234 8.87 -2.19 -8.87
N TYR A 235 9.06 -0.87 -8.77
CA TYR A 235 8.45 -0.08 -7.70
C TYR A 235 6.94 0.10 -7.87
N PHE A 236 6.45 0.36 -9.09
CA PHE A 236 5.00 0.42 -9.27
C PHE A 236 4.34 -0.92 -8.97
N ARG A 237 4.95 -2.04 -9.35
CA ARG A 237 4.45 -3.38 -9.00
C ARG A 237 4.48 -3.62 -7.50
N LYS A 238 5.53 -3.18 -6.79
CA LYS A 238 5.52 -3.20 -5.31
C LYS A 238 4.36 -2.39 -4.74
N ALA A 239 4.12 -1.16 -5.19
CA ALA A 239 2.95 -0.39 -4.74
C ALA A 239 1.64 -1.16 -5.01
N ASP A 240 1.51 -1.77 -6.18
CA ASP A 240 0.35 -2.57 -6.58
C ASP A 240 0.17 -3.80 -5.70
N GLU A 241 1.23 -4.55 -5.40
CA GLU A 241 1.20 -5.73 -4.54
C GLU A 241 0.55 -5.41 -3.19
N TYR A 242 0.79 -4.23 -2.61
CA TYR A 242 0.19 -3.77 -1.36
C TYR A 242 -1.22 -3.14 -1.53
N ALA A 243 -1.81 -3.18 -2.72
CA ALA A 243 -3.03 -2.45 -3.09
C ALA A 243 -2.90 -0.92 -2.92
N MET A 244 -1.67 -0.40 -3.04
CA MET A 244 -1.36 1.03 -2.87
C MET A 244 -0.86 1.69 -4.15
N LEU A 245 -1.13 1.08 -5.31
CA LEU A 245 -0.87 1.73 -6.60
C LEU A 245 -1.87 2.88 -6.81
N SER A 246 -1.36 4.10 -6.88
CA SER A 246 -2.17 5.28 -7.16
C SER A 246 -2.59 5.33 -8.62
N ARG A 247 -3.63 6.11 -8.94
CA ARG A 247 -4.00 6.43 -10.35
C ARG A 247 -2.79 6.90 -11.17
N LYS A 248 -1.97 7.79 -10.63
CA LYS A 248 -0.75 8.28 -11.31
C LYS A 248 0.30 7.17 -11.47
N GLY A 249 0.42 6.30 -10.47
CA GLY A 249 1.28 5.12 -10.55
C GLY A 249 0.83 4.12 -11.61
N ALA A 250 -0.48 3.85 -11.70
CA ALA A 250 -1.05 3.00 -12.75
C ALA A 250 -0.79 3.57 -14.15
N LYS A 251 -0.90 4.90 -14.34
CA LYS A 251 -0.49 5.57 -15.59
C LYS A 251 0.99 5.38 -15.88
N GLY A 252 1.84 5.65 -14.89
CA GLY A 252 3.29 5.47 -15.03
C GLY A 252 3.68 4.03 -15.37
N LEU A 253 3.01 3.05 -14.76
CA LEU A 253 3.22 1.63 -15.06
C LEU A 253 2.81 1.27 -16.49
N LEU A 254 1.65 1.77 -16.95
CA LEU A 254 1.19 1.59 -18.33
C LEU A 254 2.18 2.22 -19.34
N GLU A 255 2.70 3.42 -19.05
CA GLU A 255 3.72 4.07 -19.87
C GLU A 255 5.02 3.23 -19.93
N CYS A 256 5.46 2.69 -18.79
CA CYS A 256 6.61 1.78 -18.76
C CYS A 256 6.37 0.52 -19.59
N TYR A 257 5.19 -0.09 -19.50
CA TYR A 257 4.82 -1.26 -20.29
C TYR A 257 4.79 -0.95 -21.79
N GLN A 258 4.29 0.22 -22.18
CA GLN A 258 4.29 0.66 -23.57
C GLN A 258 5.72 0.74 -24.14
N ILE A 259 6.65 1.37 -23.42
CA ILE A 259 8.07 1.46 -23.81
C ILE A 259 8.70 0.07 -23.99
N LYS A 260 8.33 -0.90 -23.14
CA LYS A 260 8.79 -2.28 -23.20
C LYS A 260 8.21 -3.03 -24.40
N MET A 261 6.92 -2.87 -24.67
CA MET A 261 6.25 -3.45 -25.84
C MET A 261 6.81 -2.92 -27.16
N GLU A 262 7.16 -1.63 -27.24
CA GLU A 262 7.82 -1.03 -28.41
C GLU A 262 9.20 -1.65 -28.70
N LYS A 263 9.86 -2.21 -27.68
CA LYS A 263 11.11 -2.97 -27.82
C LYS A 263 10.89 -4.46 -28.11
N GLY A 264 9.64 -4.89 -28.27
CA GLY A 264 9.27 -6.29 -28.51
C GLY A 264 9.22 -7.16 -27.24
N GLU A 265 9.28 -6.56 -26.04
CA GLU A 265 9.13 -7.28 -24.78
C GLU A 265 7.64 -7.46 -24.41
N LYS A 266 7.32 -8.49 -23.62
CA LYS A 266 5.96 -8.74 -23.10
C LYS A 266 5.93 -8.60 -21.57
N PRO A 267 5.81 -7.37 -21.04
CA PRO A 267 5.99 -7.10 -19.61
C PRO A 267 4.79 -7.50 -18.72
N CYS A 268 3.61 -7.73 -19.31
CA CYS A 268 2.36 -8.08 -18.64
C CYS A 268 1.41 -8.82 -19.61
N ASP A 269 0.28 -9.30 -19.08
CA ASP A 269 -0.82 -9.87 -19.86
C ASP A 269 -1.96 -8.85 -20.11
N ASP A 270 -2.93 -9.24 -20.93
CA ASP A 270 -4.06 -8.38 -21.32
C ASP A 270 -5.04 -8.11 -20.17
N ILE A 271 -5.09 -9.03 -19.19
CA ILE A 271 -5.94 -8.89 -18.00
C ILE A 271 -5.38 -7.78 -17.12
N ASP A 272 -4.07 -7.80 -16.88
CA ASP A 272 -3.37 -6.79 -16.10
C ASP A 272 -3.42 -5.41 -16.79
N LEU A 273 -3.22 -5.34 -18.11
CA LEU A 273 -3.39 -4.09 -18.87
C LEU A 273 -4.79 -3.49 -18.71
N SER A 274 -5.81 -4.33 -18.84
CA SER A 274 -7.21 -3.90 -18.71
C SER A 274 -7.52 -3.41 -17.30
N ARG A 275 -7.00 -4.10 -16.27
CA ARG A 275 -7.10 -3.70 -14.86
C ARG A 275 -6.43 -2.34 -14.61
N LEU A 276 -5.19 -2.16 -15.06
CA LEU A 276 -4.44 -0.90 -14.90
C LEU A 276 -5.10 0.27 -15.65
N ARG A 277 -5.72 0.03 -16.82
CA ARG A 277 -6.52 1.05 -17.54
C ARG A 277 -7.72 1.52 -16.74
N ARG A 278 -8.43 0.62 -16.06
CA ARG A 278 -9.51 0.99 -15.13
C ARG A 278 -8.97 1.80 -13.95
N LEU A 279 -7.92 1.34 -13.28
CA LEU A 279 -7.31 2.02 -12.12
C LEU A 279 -6.73 3.41 -12.46
N SER A 280 -6.21 3.59 -13.68
CA SER A 280 -5.73 4.89 -14.15
C SER A 280 -6.85 5.89 -14.51
N GLY A 281 -8.10 5.43 -14.55
CA GLY A 281 -9.26 6.22 -14.95
C GLY A 281 -9.32 6.51 -16.45
N ASN A 282 -8.68 5.68 -17.28
CA ASN A 282 -8.73 5.76 -18.74
C ASN A 282 -9.88 4.89 -19.26
N GLN A 283 -11.13 5.34 -19.10
CA GLN A 283 -12.31 4.78 -19.78
C GLN A 283 -12.68 5.58 -21.05
N LYS A 284 -11.72 5.77 -21.95
CA LYS A 284 -12.01 6.21 -23.33
C LYS A 284 -11.20 5.37 -24.30
N GLY A 285 -11.82 4.34 -24.87
CA GLY A 285 -11.22 3.61 -26.00
C GLY A 285 -11.58 2.13 -26.16
N ALA A 286 -12.71 1.64 -25.66
CA ALA A 286 -13.13 0.25 -25.94
C ALA A 286 -14.66 0.05 -26.02
N GLU A 287 -15.41 1.10 -26.36
CA GLU A 287 -16.83 0.99 -26.73
C GLU A 287 -17.08 1.92 -27.92
N THR A 288 -16.71 1.45 -29.11
CA THR A 288 -17.31 1.76 -30.42
C THR A 288 -16.46 1.08 -31.50
N GLU A 289 -16.79 -0.16 -31.82
CA GLU A 289 -16.77 -0.68 -33.20
C GLU A 289 -18.11 -1.37 -33.46
#